data_AF-A0A2G9UCE2-F1
#
_entry.id   AF-A0A2G9UCE2-F1
#
_cell.length_a   1.000
_cell.length_b   1.000
_cell.length_c   1.000
_cell.angle_alpha   90.00
_cell.angle_beta   90.00
_cell.angle_gamma   90.00
#
_symmetry.space_group_name_H-M   'P 1'
#
loop_
_entity.id
_entity.type
_entity.pdbx_description
1 polymer ?
#
loop_
_entity_poly.entity_id
_entity_poly.type
_entity_poly.pdbx_seq_one_letter_code
_entity_poly.pdbx_strand_id
1 'polypeptide(L)'
;MDRAMTGMCIGEKRKVTIPGALGFGDGGRERDNIAKDQTLYYTVQLVDIFRGVPGDKWVTDEGVEIEVTHKIDEDKCRKSETGDTIHQQYELHLENGTFVDSSYSRSKPYIFQLNQGKVIKGMDIAMTNMCEGERRRVVIPSDL
;
A
#
# COMPACT_ATOMS: atom_id res chain seq x y z
N MET A 1 -5.18 12.38 -15.76
CA MET A 1 -4.01 11.48 -15.58
C MET A 1 -4.34 10.06 -16.03
N ASP A 2 -5.46 9.50 -15.58
CA ASP A 2 -5.88 8.12 -15.85
C ASP A 2 -5.73 7.69 -17.32
N ARG A 3 -6.27 8.48 -18.26
CA ARG A 3 -6.15 8.21 -19.71
C ARG A 3 -4.72 8.04 -20.20
N ALA A 4 -3.77 8.78 -19.62
CA ALA A 4 -2.37 8.71 -20.01
C ALA A 4 -1.68 7.47 -19.46
N MET A 5 -2.14 6.94 -18.32
CA MET A 5 -1.61 5.73 -17.67
C MET A 5 -2.23 4.45 -18.22
N THR A 6 -3.46 4.51 -18.73
CA THR A 6 -4.14 3.35 -19.33
C THR A 6 -3.30 2.75 -20.46
N GLY A 7 -3.13 1.43 -20.41
CA GLY A 7 -2.38 0.67 -21.41
C GLY A 7 -0.86 0.91 -21.38
N MET A 8 -0.30 1.52 -20.33
CA MET A 8 1.15 1.53 -20.14
C MET A 8 1.66 0.14 -19.73
N CYS A 9 2.84 -0.22 -20.23
CA CYS A 9 3.62 -1.35 -19.71
C CYS A 9 4.49 -0.93 -18.51
N ILE A 10 4.75 -1.85 -17.57
CA ILE A 10 5.71 -1.60 -16.48
C ILE A 10 7.07 -1.21 -17.08
N GLY A 11 7.67 -0.14 -16.58
CA GLY A 11 8.90 0.47 -17.07
C GLY A 11 8.71 1.51 -18.17
N GLU A 12 7.54 1.56 -18.83
CA GLU A 12 7.25 2.52 -19.89
C GLU A 12 7.28 3.96 -19.36
N LYS A 13 7.82 4.89 -20.17
CA LYS A 13 7.81 6.32 -19.91
C LYS A 13 6.99 7.04 -20.97
N ARG A 14 6.12 7.96 -20.55
CA ARG A 14 5.36 8.83 -21.45
C ARG A 14 5.61 10.30 -21.13
N LYS A 15 5.71 11.13 -22.16
CA LYS A 15 5.52 12.58 -22.05
C LYS A 15 4.05 12.87 -22.34
N VAL A 16 3.37 13.53 -21.41
CA VAL A 16 1.93 13.76 -21.44
C VAL A 16 1.67 15.25 -21.38
N THR A 17 0.96 15.77 -22.38
CA THR A 17 0.46 17.15 -22.39
C THR A 17 -1.02 17.12 -22.05
N ILE A 18 -1.40 17.76 -20.95
CA ILE A 18 -2.78 17.79 -20.45
C ILE A 18 -3.31 19.22 -20.64
N PRO A 19 -4.24 19.44 -21.57
CA PRO A 19 -4.92 20.73 -21.70
C PRO A 19 -5.57 21.15 -20.37
N GLY A 20 -5.61 22.46 -20.09
CA GLY A 20 -6.15 22.98 -18.82
C GLY A 20 -7.53 22.43 -18.45
N ALA A 21 -8.43 22.30 -19.43
CA ALA A 21 -9.77 21.73 -19.27
C ALA A 21 -9.81 20.26 -18.80
N LEU A 22 -8.73 19.49 -19.00
CA LEU A 22 -8.56 18.12 -18.49
C LEU A 22 -7.66 18.05 -17.24
N GLY A 23 -7.14 19.20 -16.80
CA GLY A 23 -6.31 19.38 -15.60
C GLY A 23 -7.09 20.11 -14.50
N PHE A 24 -6.68 21.33 -14.17
CA PHE A 24 -7.30 22.14 -13.10
C PHE A 24 -8.41 23.08 -13.59
N GLY A 25 -8.74 23.01 -14.88
CA GLY A 25 -9.84 23.78 -15.48
C GLY A 25 -9.74 25.27 -15.20
N ASP A 26 -10.91 25.89 -15.03
CA ASP A 26 -11.04 27.31 -14.78
C ASP A 26 -10.64 27.75 -13.36
N GLY A 27 -10.68 26.83 -12.39
CA GLY A 27 -10.31 27.08 -11.00
C GLY A 27 -8.80 27.19 -10.78
N GLY A 28 -7.97 26.59 -11.64
CA GLY A 28 -6.53 26.55 -11.43
C GLY A 28 -6.15 25.91 -10.09
N ARG A 29 -4.95 26.21 -9.58
CA ARG A 29 -4.49 25.79 -8.25
C ARG A 29 -3.42 26.74 -7.71
N GLU A 30 -3.84 27.75 -6.96
CA GLU A 30 -2.98 28.84 -6.46
C GLU A 30 -1.80 28.34 -5.62
N ARG A 31 -2.04 27.41 -4.68
CA ARG A 31 -0.98 26.85 -3.81
C ARG A 31 0.18 26.22 -4.60
N ASP A 32 -0.04 25.91 -5.87
CA ASP A 32 0.90 25.27 -6.78
C ASP A 32 1.25 26.17 -7.99
N ASN A 33 0.86 27.46 -7.96
CA ASN A 33 1.03 28.44 -9.05
C ASN A 33 0.48 27.98 -10.41
N ILE A 34 -0.65 27.25 -10.41
CA ILE A 34 -1.31 26.81 -11.63
C ILE A 34 -2.41 27.81 -11.98
N ALA A 35 -2.23 28.54 -13.07
CA ALA A 35 -3.22 29.48 -13.58
C ALA A 35 -4.45 28.76 -14.13
N LYS A 36 -5.54 29.53 -14.26
CA LYS A 36 -6.76 29.11 -14.97
C LYS A 36 -6.42 28.59 -16.37
N ASP A 37 -6.98 27.44 -16.72
CA ASP A 37 -6.86 26.76 -18.01
C ASP A 37 -5.41 26.48 -18.47
N GLN A 38 -4.46 26.50 -17.55
CA GLN A 38 -3.06 26.25 -17.86
C GLN A 38 -2.83 24.80 -18.32
N THR A 39 -2.15 24.64 -19.46
CA THR A 39 -1.73 23.32 -19.96
C THR A 39 -0.59 22.78 -19.10
N LEU A 40 -0.69 21.50 -18.71
CA LEU A 40 0.30 20.81 -17.89
C LEU A 40 1.14 19.86 -18.75
N TYR A 41 2.42 19.73 -18.41
CA TYR A 41 3.36 18.81 -19.06
C TYR A 41 3.93 17.86 -18.01
N TYR A 42 3.68 16.57 -18.18
CA TYR A 42 4.17 15.53 -17.29
C TYR A 42 5.14 14.61 -18.02
N THR A 43 6.17 14.15 -17.31
CA THR A 43 6.90 12.92 -17.67
C THR A 43 6.54 11.87 -16.63
N VAL A 44 5.95 10.77 -17.08
CA VAL A 44 5.41 9.73 -16.19
C VAL A 44 6.10 8.42 -16.51
N GLN A 45 6.35 7.62 -15.48
CA GLN A 45 6.85 6.25 -15.61
C GLN A 45 5.90 5.33 -14.86
N LEU A 46 5.45 4.27 -15.50
CA LEU A 46 4.75 3.21 -14.78
C LEU A 46 5.79 2.32 -14.09
N VAL A 47 5.87 2.39 -12.77
CA VAL A 47 6.90 1.67 -11.99
C VAL A 47 6.42 0.28 -11.59
N ASP A 48 5.17 0.15 -11.15
CA ASP A 48 4.58 -1.11 -10.69
C ASP A 48 3.07 -1.12 -10.97
N ILE A 49 2.50 -2.30 -11.15
CA ILE A 49 1.05 -2.53 -11.18
C ILE A 49 0.72 -3.55 -10.11
N PHE A 50 0.03 -3.10 -9.07
CA PHE A 50 -0.56 -4.00 -8.10
C PHE A 50 -2.04 -4.24 -8.42
N ARG A 51 -2.42 -5.51 -8.56
CA ARG A 51 -3.82 -5.94 -8.64
C ARG A 51 -4.15 -6.75 -7.39
N GLY A 52 -4.87 -6.10 -6.47
CA GLY A 52 -5.36 -6.77 -5.27
C GLY A 52 -6.27 -7.95 -5.64
N VAL A 53 -6.15 -9.03 -4.88
CA VAL A 53 -7.06 -10.18 -4.92
C VAL A 53 -7.75 -10.20 -3.57
N PRO A 54 -8.96 -9.62 -3.44
CA PRO A 54 -9.65 -9.56 -2.16
C PRO A 54 -9.82 -10.96 -1.57
N GLY A 55 -9.58 -11.07 -0.27
CA GLY A 55 -9.77 -12.31 0.49
C GLY A 55 -10.68 -12.08 1.69
N ASP A 56 -10.48 -12.89 2.72
CA ASP A 56 -11.31 -12.89 3.91
C ASP A 56 -11.08 -11.64 4.79
N LYS A 57 -12.09 -11.33 5.58
CA LYS A 57 -12.05 -10.29 6.61
C LYS A 57 -12.58 -10.84 7.93
N TRP A 58 -11.85 -10.62 9.02
CA TRP A 58 -12.22 -11.08 10.35
C TRP A 58 -11.67 -10.17 11.44
N VAL A 59 -12.12 -10.39 12.67
CA VAL A 59 -11.61 -9.76 13.90
C VAL A 59 -11.11 -10.88 14.81
N THR A 60 -9.92 -10.74 15.38
CA THR A 60 -9.38 -11.74 16.32
C THR A 60 -10.00 -11.59 17.71
N ASP A 61 -9.78 -12.57 18.58
CA ASP A 61 -10.24 -12.51 19.98
C ASP A 61 -9.64 -11.32 20.74
N GLU A 62 -8.46 -10.85 20.32
CA GLU A 62 -7.80 -9.65 20.83
C GLU A 62 -8.31 -8.35 20.21
N GLY A 63 -9.27 -8.39 19.29
CA GLY A 63 -9.85 -7.20 18.66
C GLY A 63 -9.07 -6.65 17.46
N VAL A 64 -8.05 -7.36 16.96
CA VAL A 64 -7.33 -6.94 15.75
C VAL A 64 -8.22 -7.21 14.53
N GLU A 65 -8.57 -6.17 13.77
CA GLU A 65 -9.30 -6.35 12.51
C GLU A 65 -8.32 -6.61 11.37
N ILE A 66 -8.55 -7.68 10.61
CA ILE A 66 -7.70 -8.08 9.50
C ILE A 66 -8.56 -8.23 8.25
N GLU A 67 -8.11 -7.62 7.16
CA GLU A 67 -8.71 -7.72 5.82
C GLU A 67 -7.63 -8.09 4.81
N VAL A 68 -7.77 -9.24 4.15
CA VAL A 68 -6.84 -9.67 3.11
C VAL A 68 -7.11 -8.88 1.83
N THR A 69 -6.17 -8.03 1.43
CA THR A 69 -6.26 -7.20 0.23
C THR A 69 -5.63 -7.86 -1.00
N HIS A 70 -4.77 -8.86 -0.78
CA HIS A 70 -4.22 -9.72 -1.82
C HIS A 70 -3.97 -11.11 -1.27
N LYS A 71 -4.90 -12.01 -1.57
CA LYS A 71 -4.83 -13.44 -1.26
C LYS A 71 -3.84 -14.14 -2.19
N ILE A 72 -3.17 -15.16 -1.66
CA ILE A 72 -2.35 -16.10 -2.42
C ILE A 72 -3.11 -17.42 -2.53
N ASP A 73 -3.06 -18.06 -3.70
CA ASP A 73 -3.69 -19.36 -3.91
C ASP A 73 -3.14 -20.40 -2.91
N GLU A 74 -4.01 -21.26 -2.38
CA GLU A 74 -3.64 -22.18 -1.30
C GLU A 74 -2.53 -23.16 -1.71
N ASP A 75 -2.48 -23.57 -2.97
CA ASP A 75 -1.45 -24.46 -3.53
C ASP A 75 -0.06 -23.79 -3.61
N LYS A 76 0.00 -22.46 -3.55
CA LYS A 76 1.23 -21.65 -3.60
C LYS A 76 1.56 -21.02 -2.24
N CYS A 77 0.70 -21.19 -1.25
CA CYS A 77 0.82 -20.52 0.03
C CYS A 77 1.80 -21.27 0.94
N ARG A 78 2.98 -20.69 1.16
CA ARG A 78 3.79 -20.99 2.35
C ARG A 78 3.37 -20.04 3.47
N LYS A 79 2.72 -20.58 4.51
CA LYS A 79 2.28 -19.81 5.67
C LYS A 79 3.46 -19.51 6.59
N SER A 80 3.38 -18.35 7.25
CA SER A 80 4.25 -17.98 8.35
C SER A 80 3.94 -18.75 9.63
N GLU A 81 4.98 -19.16 10.34
CA GLU A 81 4.92 -19.88 11.61
C GLU A 81 5.74 -19.18 12.71
N THR A 82 5.43 -19.48 13.97
CA THR A 82 6.17 -18.94 15.12
C THR A 82 7.67 -19.24 15.00
N GLY A 83 8.50 -18.20 15.14
CA GLY A 83 9.95 -18.31 14.98
C GLY A 83 10.46 -18.13 13.56
N ASP A 84 9.60 -17.91 12.57
CA ASP A 84 10.05 -17.53 11.23
C ASP A 84 10.72 -16.16 11.23
N THR A 85 11.70 -16.00 10.33
CA THR A 85 12.29 -14.69 10.02
C THR A 85 11.41 -14.00 8.97
N ILE A 86 10.67 -12.97 9.40
CA ILE A 86 9.72 -12.25 8.56
C ILE A 86 10.39 -11.02 7.95
N HIS A 87 10.25 -10.85 6.64
CA HIS A 87 10.65 -9.66 5.89
C HIS A 87 9.41 -8.86 5.55
N GLN A 88 8.99 -7.97 6.45
CA GLN A 88 7.75 -7.23 6.33
C GLN A 88 7.95 -5.93 5.54
N GLN A 89 7.08 -5.73 4.54
CA GLN A 89 6.79 -4.40 4.02
C GLN A 89 5.50 -3.87 4.65
N TYR A 90 5.49 -2.61 5.08
CA TYR A 90 4.34 -1.99 5.73
C TYR A 90 4.23 -0.51 5.39
N GLU A 91 3.03 0.00 5.61
CA GLU A 91 2.69 1.41 5.60
C GLU A 91 1.74 1.68 6.78
N LEU A 92 2.11 2.63 7.63
CA LEU A 92 1.41 2.94 8.87
C LEU A 92 0.72 4.29 8.76
N HIS A 93 -0.57 4.30 9.07
CA HIS A 93 -1.38 5.50 9.19
C HIS A 93 -2.14 5.51 10.51
N LEU A 94 -2.42 6.71 11.00
CA LEU A 94 -3.40 6.93 12.06
C LEU A 94 -4.82 6.80 11.51
N GLU A 95 -5.80 6.65 12.41
CA GLU A 95 -7.23 6.50 12.06
C GLU A 95 -7.74 7.65 11.17
N ASN A 96 -7.26 8.86 11.41
CA ASN A 96 -7.61 10.05 10.62
C ASN A 96 -6.92 10.11 9.23
N GLY A 97 -6.19 9.07 8.84
CA GLY A 97 -5.44 9.00 7.58
C GLY A 97 -4.07 9.67 7.61
N THR A 98 -3.61 10.17 8.76
CA THR A 98 -2.26 10.76 8.87
C THR A 98 -1.20 9.69 8.70
N PHE A 99 -0.34 9.86 7.70
CA PHE A 99 0.82 9.00 7.47
C PHE A 99 1.82 9.12 8.64
N VAL A 100 2.33 7.97 9.11
CA VAL A 100 3.34 7.90 10.18
C VAL A 100 4.67 7.41 9.63
N ASP A 101 4.69 6.24 9.01
CA ASP A 101 5.92 5.61 8.54
C ASP A 101 5.65 4.53 7.47
N SER A 102 6.65 4.21 6.66
CA SER A 102 6.59 3.14 5.65
C SER A 102 7.97 2.53 5.42
N SER A 103 8.05 1.20 5.36
CA SER A 103 9.29 0.51 4.99
C SER A 103 9.69 0.75 3.53
N TYR A 104 8.74 1.05 2.64
CA TYR A 104 9.01 1.39 1.24
C TYR A 104 9.85 2.68 1.12
N SER A 105 9.61 3.66 2.00
CA SER A 105 10.40 4.91 2.04
C SER A 105 11.89 4.66 2.29
N ARG A 106 12.22 3.56 2.98
CA ARG A 106 13.59 3.13 3.29
C ARG A 106 14.14 2.12 2.29
N SER A 107 13.35 1.72 1.28
CA SER A 107 13.70 0.70 0.29
C SER A 107 14.18 -0.64 0.89
N LYS A 108 13.79 -0.95 2.13
CA LYS A 108 14.18 -2.16 2.86
C LYS A 108 13.03 -2.63 3.74
N PRO A 109 12.71 -3.94 3.73
CA PRO A 109 11.73 -4.49 4.65
C PRO A 109 12.22 -4.38 6.09
N TYR A 110 11.28 -4.34 7.03
CA TYR A 110 11.58 -4.57 8.43
C TYR A 110 11.71 -6.07 8.68
N ILE A 111 12.80 -6.49 9.34
CA ILE A 111 13.13 -7.90 9.54
C ILE A 111 13.02 -8.23 11.03
N PHE A 112 12.23 -9.25 11.37
CA PHE A 112 12.02 -9.67 12.75
C PHE A 112 11.69 -11.18 12.85
N GLN A 113 11.69 -11.70 14.08
CA GLN A 113 11.26 -13.07 14.38
C GLN A 113 9.79 -13.08 14.81
N LEU A 114 8.94 -13.85 14.14
CA LEU A 114 7.51 -13.88 14.40
C LEU A 114 7.19 -14.46 15.78
N ASN A 115 6.25 -13.81 16.50
CA ASN A 115 5.77 -14.21 17.83
C ASN A 115 6.87 -14.24 18.91
N GLN A 116 7.87 -13.35 18.79
CA GLN A 116 8.93 -13.16 19.77
C GLN A 116 8.93 -11.76 20.40
N GLY A 117 7.85 -10.99 20.25
CA GLY A 117 7.73 -9.64 20.81
C GLY A 117 8.72 -8.64 20.21
N LYS A 118 9.12 -8.86 18.95
CA LYS A 118 10.01 -7.97 18.19
C LYS A 118 9.26 -6.82 17.51
N VAL A 119 7.93 -6.92 17.44
CA VAL A 119 6.99 -5.92 16.95
C VAL A 119 5.87 -5.74 17.99
N ILE A 120 5.00 -4.74 17.77
CA ILE A 120 3.79 -4.58 18.58
C ILE A 120 2.90 -5.83 18.49
N LYS A 121 2.20 -6.16 19.57
CA LYS A 121 1.44 -7.41 19.71
C LYS A 121 0.44 -7.63 18.58
N GLY A 122 -0.30 -6.59 18.20
CA GLY A 122 -1.25 -6.66 17.08
C GLY A 122 -0.61 -7.04 15.74
N MET A 123 0.68 -6.71 15.55
CA MET A 123 1.41 -7.07 14.34
C MET A 123 1.88 -8.53 14.35
N ASP A 124 2.32 -9.05 15.50
CA ASP A 124 2.62 -10.49 15.65
C ASP A 124 1.37 -11.33 15.34
N ILE A 125 0.20 -10.91 15.85
CA ILE A 125 -1.10 -11.52 15.54
C ILE A 125 -1.39 -11.44 14.04
N ALA A 126 -1.31 -10.24 13.45
CA ALA A 126 -1.69 -10.02 12.06
C ALA A 126 -0.76 -10.68 11.04
N MET A 127 0.48 -10.97 11.40
CA MET A 127 1.45 -11.65 10.54
C MET A 127 1.41 -13.17 10.69
N THR A 128 0.71 -13.70 11.69
CA THR A 128 0.54 -15.15 11.88
C THR A 128 -0.37 -15.74 10.80
N ASN A 129 -0.02 -16.93 10.29
CA ASN A 129 -0.75 -17.62 9.21
C ASN A 129 -0.91 -16.79 7.93
N MET A 130 0.05 -15.92 7.63
CA MET A 130 0.08 -15.11 6.42
C MET A 130 0.90 -15.83 5.35
N CYS A 131 0.39 -15.90 4.12
CA CYS A 131 1.14 -16.48 3.01
C CYS A 131 2.26 -15.52 2.57
N GLU A 132 3.40 -16.05 2.15
CA GLU A 132 4.41 -15.26 1.45
C GLU A 132 3.79 -14.57 0.22
N GLY A 133 3.94 -13.24 0.13
CA GLY A 133 3.37 -12.41 -0.93
C GLY A 133 1.96 -11.89 -0.67
N GLU A 134 1.26 -12.39 0.36
CA GLU A 134 -0.05 -11.88 0.77
C GLU A 134 0.03 -10.41 1.20
N ARG A 135 -1.07 -9.68 1.10
CA ARG A 135 -1.20 -8.34 1.72
C ARG A 135 -2.44 -8.25 2.58
N ARG A 136 -2.30 -7.62 3.74
CA ARG A 136 -3.37 -7.36 4.71
C ARG A 136 -3.50 -5.88 4.98
N ARG A 137 -4.72 -5.41 5.17
CA ARG A 137 -5.03 -4.20 5.92
C ARG A 137 -5.33 -4.63 7.35
N VAL A 138 -4.72 -3.96 8.32
CA VAL A 138 -4.80 -4.32 9.73
C VAL A 138 -5.20 -3.09 10.54
N VAL A 139 -6.20 -3.21 11.41
CA VAL A 139 -6.55 -2.21 12.41
C VAL A 139 -6.23 -2.80 13.77
N ILE A 140 -5.33 -2.15 14.50
CA ILE A 140 -4.87 -2.60 15.82
C ILE A 140 -5.48 -1.66 16.86
N PRO A 141 -6.33 -2.15 17.78
CA PRO A 141 -6.90 -1.32 18.83
C PRO A 141 -5.82 -0.86 19.82
N SER A 142 -6.07 0.28 20.49
CA SER A 142 -5.07 0.98 21.30
C SER A 142 -4.72 0.31 22.64
N ASP A 143 -5.52 -0.65 23.08
CA ASP A 143 -5.39 -1.38 24.34
C ASP A 143 -4.54 -2.66 24.24
N LEU A 144 -3.93 -2.91 23.08
CA LEU A 144 -2.98 -4.01 22.82
C LEU A 144 -1.51 -3.60 22.93
#